data_AF-A0A061SDP6-F1
#
_entry.id   AF-A0A061SDP6-F1
#
_cell.length_a   1.000
_cell.length_b   1.000
_cell.length_c   1.000
_cell.angle_alpha   90.00
_cell.angle_beta   90.00
_cell.angle_gamma   90.00
#
_symmetry.space_group_name_H-M   'P 1'
#
loop_
_entity.id
_entity.type
_entity.pdbx_description
1 polymer ?
#
loop_
_entity_poly.entity_id
_entity_poly.type
_entity_poly.pdbx_seq_one_letter_code
_entity_poly.pdbx_strand_id
1 'polypeptide(L)'
;MEKGNLEGAKIYAQNAIRKKTEQLNYLRLSSRLDAVVSRLDTQAKMNMVNKNMAGIVKTLEKTLNSQNLEQVSQVMDQFEKQFENLDVQSEFVEKAMSNQANLSTPEDQVHELMQQVADEHNLEVAMDMPGAGSSLPAQQQAVTEDGDLGRRLAELRGK
;
A
#
# COMPACT_ATOMS: atom_id res chain seq x y z
N MET A 1 43.86 12.91 -4.33
CA MET A 1 45.06 12.76 -3.48
C MET A 1 46.37 12.97 -4.24
N GLU A 2 46.34 13.14 -5.57
CA GLU A 2 47.52 13.28 -6.43
C GLU A 2 48.37 14.54 -6.21
N LYS A 3 47.86 15.54 -5.48
CA LYS A 3 48.59 16.79 -5.17
C LYS A 3 49.18 16.85 -3.75
N GLY A 4 49.16 15.75 -2.99
CA GLY A 4 49.70 15.71 -1.60
C GLY A 4 48.94 16.55 -0.56
N ASN A 5 47.84 17.21 -0.95
CA ASN A 5 47.05 18.07 -0.08
C ASN A 5 46.00 17.25 0.70
N LEU A 6 46.45 16.63 1.80
CA LEU A 6 45.64 15.81 2.70
C LEU A 6 44.49 16.60 3.35
N GLU A 7 44.72 17.85 3.74
CA GLU A 7 43.69 18.71 4.34
C GLU A 7 42.56 19.04 3.35
N GLY A 8 42.91 19.36 2.09
CA GLY A 8 41.91 19.53 1.04
C GLY A 8 41.09 18.25 0.82
N ALA A 9 41.75 17.09 0.74
CA ALA A 9 41.06 15.81 0.58
C ALA A 9 40.10 15.49 1.75
N LYS A 10 40.48 15.86 2.99
CA LYS A 10 39.65 15.70 4.19
C LYS A 10 38.41 16.58 4.16
N ILE A 11 38.54 17.85 3.73
CA ILE A 11 37.39 18.77 3.58
C ILE A 11 36.45 18.28 2.46
N TYR A 12 36.99 17.80 1.33
CA TYR A 12 36.18 17.21 0.27
C TYR A 12 35.47 15.93 0.73
N ALA A 13 36.13 15.07 1.50
CA ALA A 13 35.53 13.87 2.08
C ALA A 13 34.40 14.22 3.07
N GLN A 14 34.61 15.19 3.96
CA GLN A 14 33.58 15.68 4.87
C GLN A 14 32.37 16.25 4.12
N ASN A 15 32.60 17.06 3.09
CA ASN A 15 31.53 17.58 2.24
C ASN A 15 30.80 16.47 1.48
N ALA A 16 31.50 15.43 1.01
CA ALA A 16 30.89 14.28 0.35
C ALA A 16 29.99 13.49 1.31
N ILE A 17 30.44 13.24 2.54
CA ILE A 17 29.63 12.59 3.59
C ILE A 17 28.41 13.44 3.92
N ARG A 18 28.59 14.75 4.11
CA ARG A 18 27.49 15.68 4.37
C ARG A 18 26.44 15.63 3.26
N LYS A 19 26.87 15.74 1.99
CA LYS A 19 25.97 15.65 0.83
C LYS A 19 25.24 14.31 0.73
N LYS A 20 25.90 13.19 1.05
CA LYS A 20 25.27 11.86 1.08
C LYS A 20 24.16 11.79 2.13
N THR A 21 24.42 12.28 3.35
CA THR A 21 23.41 12.33 4.42
C THR A 21 22.24 13.24 4.03
N GLU A 22 22.55 14.40 3.45
CA GLU A 22 21.56 15.36 2.96
C GLU A 22 20.68 14.73 1.86
N GLN A 23 21.27 14.02 0.90
CA GLN A 23 20.56 13.29 -0.15
C GLN A 23 19.62 12.22 0.43
N LEU A 24 20.07 11.44 1.42
CA LEU A 24 19.23 10.43 2.07
C LEU A 24 18.02 11.06 2.79
N ASN A 25 18.22 12.20 3.43
CA ASN A 25 17.13 12.94 4.06
C ASN A 25 16.16 13.52 3.02
N TYR A 26 16.66 14.04 1.89
CA TYR A 26 15.81 14.48 0.79
C TYR A 26 15.02 13.32 0.15
N LEU A 27 15.62 12.14 0.02
CA LEU A 27 14.92 10.97 -0.52
C LEU A 27 13.78 10.54 0.41
N ARG A 28 14.01 10.52 1.73
CA ARG A 28 12.96 10.26 2.74
C ARG A 28 11.88 11.33 2.73
N LEU A 29 12.23 12.59 2.51
CA LEU A 29 11.25 13.66 2.38
C LEU A 29 10.43 13.50 1.10
N SER A 30 11.08 13.16 -0.01
CA SER A 30 10.44 12.92 -1.31
C SER A 30 9.44 11.78 -1.24
N SER A 31 9.77 10.65 -0.60
CA SER A 31 8.83 9.53 -0.47
C SER A 31 7.62 9.89 0.39
N ARG A 32 7.81 10.66 1.47
CA ARG A 32 6.71 11.18 2.29
C ARG A 32 5.84 12.17 1.51
N LEU A 33 6.45 13.05 0.71
CA LEU A 33 5.73 13.99 -0.14
C LEU A 33 4.90 13.25 -1.20
N ASP A 34 5.47 12.23 -1.85
CA ASP A 34 4.77 11.41 -2.84
C ASP A 34 3.54 10.71 -2.24
N ALA A 35 3.69 10.14 -1.03
CA ALA A 35 2.57 9.56 -0.30
C ALA A 35 1.47 10.61 0.03
N VAL A 36 1.85 11.84 0.38
CA VAL A 36 0.89 12.93 0.63
C VAL A 36 0.20 13.37 -0.66
N VAL A 37 0.92 13.46 -1.78
CA VAL A 37 0.35 13.79 -3.09
C VAL A 37 -0.66 12.73 -3.51
N SER A 38 -0.35 11.45 -3.39
CA SER A 38 -1.29 10.36 -3.70
C SER A 38 -2.58 10.45 -2.85
N ARG A 39 -2.46 10.77 -1.56
CA ARG A 39 -3.62 10.99 -0.68
C ARG A 39 -4.43 12.22 -1.10
N LEU A 40 -3.76 13.32 -1.45
CA LEU A 40 -4.41 14.54 -1.92
C LEU A 40 -5.14 14.33 -3.25
N ASP A 41 -4.55 13.59 -4.20
CA ASP A 41 -5.20 13.24 -5.47
C ASP A 41 -6.44 12.39 -5.26
N THR A 42 -6.37 11.42 -4.35
CA THR A 42 -7.51 10.60 -3.96
C THR A 42 -8.61 11.48 -3.34
N GLN A 43 -8.24 12.38 -2.43
CA GLN A 43 -9.17 13.31 -1.79
C GLN A 43 -9.79 14.29 -2.80
N ALA A 44 -9.02 14.81 -3.75
CA ALA A 44 -9.52 15.70 -4.80
C ALA A 44 -10.53 15.00 -5.71
N LYS A 45 -10.24 13.74 -6.09
CA LYS A 45 -11.18 12.90 -6.85
C LYS A 45 -12.45 12.63 -6.04
N MET A 46 -12.33 12.29 -4.76
CA MET A 46 -13.48 12.04 -3.90
C MET A 46 -14.35 13.30 -3.68
N ASN A 47 -13.72 14.47 -3.55
CA ASN A 47 -14.43 15.75 -3.47
C ASN A 47 -15.22 16.05 -4.76
N MET A 48 -14.65 15.73 -5.93
CA MET A 48 -15.35 15.89 -7.21
C MET A 48 -16.57 14.96 -7.30
N VAL A 49 -16.43 13.71 -6.87
CA VAL A 49 -17.53 12.74 -6.81
C VAL A 49 -18.62 13.22 -5.84
N ASN A 50 -18.26 13.68 -4.64
CA ASN A 50 -19.21 14.23 -3.66
C ASN A 50 -19.98 15.44 -4.24
N LYS A 51 -19.30 16.33 -4.96
CA LYS A 51 -19.95 17.47 -5.61
C LYS A 51 -20.94 17.03 -6.69
N ASN A 52 -20.58 16.02 -7.48
CA ASN A 52 -21.46 15.45 -8.51
C ASN A 52 -22.68 14.75 -7.88
N MET A 53 -22.48 13.95 -6.83
CA MET A 53 -23.57 13.33 -6.06
C MET A 53 -24.51 14.39 -5.48
N ALA A 54 -23.99 15.46 -4.88
CA ALA A 54 -24.82 16.54 -4.35
C ALA A 54 -25.67 17.22 -5.44
N GLY A 55 -25.13 17.38 -6.65
CA GLY A 55 -25.87 17.88 -7.81
C GLY A 55 -26.99 16.94 -8.27
N ILE A 56 -26.71 15.64 -8.35
CA ILE A 56 -27.69 14.61 -8.73
C ILE A 56 -28.80 14.53 -7.69
N VAL A 57 -28.48 14.51 -6.40
CA VAL A 57 -29.48 14.48 -5.31
C VAL A 57 -30.39 15.70 -5.36
N LYS A 58 -29.84 16.90 -5.57
CA LYS A 58 -30.63 18.12 -5.73
C LYS A 58 -31.53 18.08 -6.97
N THR A 59 -31.05 17.46 -8.05
CA THR A 59 -31.83 17.28 -9.28
C THR A 59 -32.95 16.28 -9.04
N LEU A 60 -32.67 15.17 -8.37
CA LEU A 60 -33.64 14.16 -7.98
C LEU A 60 -34.74 14.73 -7.10
N GLU A 61 -34.40 15.54 -6.09
CA GLU A 61 -35.36 16.24 -5.23
C GLU A 61 -36.29 17.15 -6.05
N LYS A 62 -35.73 17.92 -6.99
CA LYS A 62 -36.52 18.80 -7.87
C LYS A 62 -37.44 18.00 -8.80
N THR A 63 -36.96 16.89 -9.33
CA THR A 63 -37.72 16.03 -10.25
C THR A 63 -38.82 15.27 -9.51
N LEU A 64 -38.56 14.78 -8.30
CA LEU A 64 -39.56 14.12 -7.44
C LEU A 64 -40.72 15.07 -7.11
N ASN A 65 -40.40 16.34 -6.81
CA ASN A 65 -41.40 17.38 -6.57
C ASN A 65 -42.25 17.71 -7.81
N SER A 66 -41.72 17.49 -9.01
CA SER A 66 -42.44 17.70 -10.28
C SER A 66 -43.36 16.53 -10.69
N GLN A 67 -43.36 15.43 -9.92
CA GLN A 67 -44.08 14.17 -10.21
C GLN A 67 -43.78 13.56 -11.59
N ASN A 68 -42.67 13.96 -12.23
CA ASN A 68 -42.28 13.42 -13.53
C ASN A 68 -41.49 12.13 -13.34
N LEU A 69 -42.20 10.99 -13.33
CA LEU A 69 -41.63 9.66 -13.11
C LEU A 69 -40.57 9.27 -14.15
N GLU A 70 -40.70 9.73 -15.39
CA GLU A 70 -39.73 9.43 -16.46
C GLU A 70 -38.40 10.15 -16.23
N GLN A 71 -38.46 11.42 -15.80
CA GLN A 71 -37.27 12.15 -15.40
C GLN A 71 -36.68 11.59 -14.09
N VAL A 72 -37.49 11.07 -13.15
CA VAL A 72 -36.98 10.40 -11.95
C VAL A 72 -36.18 9.15 -12.36
N SER A 73 -36.68 8.34 -13.29
CA SER A 73 -35.95 7.17 -13.82
C SER A 73 -34.61 7.57 -14.41
N GLN A 74 -34.57 8.60 -15.26
CA GLN A 74 -33.33 9.07 -15.88
C GLN A 74 -32.30 9.62 -14.87
N VAL A 75 -32.76 10.28 -13.81
CA VAL A 75 -31.87 10.78 -12.74
C VAL A 75 -31.38 9.63 -11.86
N MET A 76 -32.20 8.60 -11.62
CA MET A 76 -31.78 7.40 -10.91
C MET A 76 -30.74 6.59 -11.71
N ASP A 77 -30.91 6.44 -13.02
CA ASP A 77 -29.91 5.80 -13.87
C ASP A 77 -28.56 6.55 -13.84
N GLN A 78 -28.59 7.88 -13.73
CA GLN A 78 -27.38 8.70 -13.54
C GLN A 78 -26.81 8.53 -12.13
N PHE A 79 -27.65 8.48 -11.10
CA PHE A 79 -27.19 8.23 -9.74
C PHE A 79 -26.46 6.88 -9.65
N GLU A 80 -27.03 5.83 -10.23
CA GLU A 80 -26.48 4.48 -10.24
C GLU A 80 -25.13 4.43 -10.97
N LYS A 81 -25.01 5.07 -12.14
CA LYS A 81 -23.73 5.21 -12.86
C LYS A 81 -22.68 5.97 -12.05
N GLN A 82 -23.05 7.06 -11.39
CA GLN A 82 -22.11 7.83 -10.57
C GLN A 82 -21.66 7.02 -9.34
N PHE A 83 -22.55 6.22 -8.77
CA PHE A 83 -22.25 5.37 -7.62
C PHE A 83 -21.38 4.17 -8.00
N GLU A 84 -21.67 3.49 -9.11
CA GLU A 84 -20.85 2.40 -9.63
C GLU A 84 -19.42 2.89 -9.96
N ASN A 85 -19.29 4.07 -10.57
CA ASN A 85 -17.98 4.68 -10.79
C ASN A 85 -17.22 4.97 -9.49
N LEU A 86 -17.92 5.40 -8.44
CA LEU A 86 -17.31 5.63 -7.12
C LEU A 86 -16.78 4.32 -6.53
N ASP A 87 -17.57 3.25 -6.63
CA ASP A 87 -17.22 1.93 -6.09
C ASP A 87 -16.01 1.35 -6.83
N VAL A 88 -16.05 1.32 -8.17
CA VAL A 88 -14.92 0.87 -9.02
C VAL A 88 -13.67 1.72 -8.78
N GLN A 89 -13.83 3.04 -8.59
CA GLN A 89 -12.71 3.93 -8.31
C GLN A 89 -12.12 3.69 -6.91
N SER A 90 -12.95 3.37 -5.92
CA SER A 90 -12.51 3.04 -4.56
C SER A 90 -11.76 1.71 -4.55
N GLU A 91 -12.29 0.68 -5.21
CA GLU A 91 -11.60 -0.60 -5.40
C GLU A 91 -10.27 -0.42 -6.15
N PHE A 92 -10.24 0.42 -7.20
CA PHE A 92 -9.00 0.68 -7.93
C PHE A 92 -7.97 1.40 -7.07
N VAL A 93 -8.39 2.39 -6.27
CA VAL A 93 -7.50 3.10 -5.34
C VAL A 93 -6.99 2.15 -4.27
N GLU A 94 -7.86 1.34 -3.66
CA GLU A 94 -7.46 0.33 -2.67
C GLU A 94 -6.44 -0.63 -3.25
N LYS A 95 -6.71 -1.19 -4.44
CA LYS A 95 -5.77 -2.08 -5.15
C LYS A 95 -4.45 -1.40 -5.50
N ALA A 96 -4.48 -0.14 -5.95
CA ALA A 96 -3.28 0.63 -6.25
C ALA A 96 -2.47 0.94 -4.99
N MET A 97 -3.15 1.26 -3.88
CA MET A 97 -2.53 1.48 -2.57
C MET A 97 -1.95 0.18 -1.99
N SER A 98 -2.64 -0.95 -2.10
CA SER A 98 -2.12 -2.27 -1.71
C SER A 98 -0.89 -2.64 -2.54
N ASN A 99 -0.91 -2.41 -3.85
CA ASN A 99 0.26 -2.66 -4.70
C ASN A 99 1.44 -1.75 -4.37
N GLN A 100 1.19 -0.46 -4.10
CA GLN A 100 2.23 0.48 -3.68
C GLN A 100 2.76 0.15 -2.29
N ALA A 101 1.89 -0.29 -1.37
CA ALA A 101 2.30 -0.80 -0.07
C ALA A 101 3.24 -1.99 -0.26
N ASN A 102 2.85 -3.01 -1.03
CA ASN A 102 3.71 -4.17 -1.32
C ASN A 102 5.06 -3.81 -1.95
N LEU A 103 5.12 -2.76 -2.77
CA LEU A 103 6.38 -2.29 -3.37
C LEU A 103 7.25 -1.52 -2.36
N SER A 104 6.64 -0.76 -1.46
CA SER A 104 7.34 0.07 -0.47
C SER A 104 7.69 -0.65 0.84
N THR A 105 6.95 -1.71 1.17
CA THR A 105 7.15 -2.60 2.31
C THR A 105 7.10 -4.04 1.81
N PRO A 106 8.24 -4.60 1.36
CA PRO A 106 8.32 -6.01 1.01
C PRO A 106 7.93 -6.87 2.21
N GLU A 107 7.06 -7.87 1.99
CA GLU A 107 6.58 -8.78 3.03
C GLU A 107 7.74 -9.41 3.82
N ASP A 108 8.84 -9.77 3.14
CA ASP A 108 10.03 -10.33 3.77
C ASP A 108 10.63 -9.41 4.86
N GLN A 109 10.67 -8.10 4.61
CA GLN A 109 11.21 -7.12 5.56
C GLN A 109 10.27 -6.89 6.74
N VAL A 110 8.96 -7.04 6.52
CA VAL A 110 7.95 -6.97 7.59
C VAL A 110 8.01 -8.24 8.44
N HIS A 111 8.20 -9.41 7.81
CA HIS A 111 8.31 -10.69 8.49
C HIS A 111 9.58 -10.77 9.34
N GLU A 112 10.72 -10.31 8.81
CA GLU A 112 11.98 -10.21 9.55
C GLU A 112 11.86 -9.25 10.76
N LEU A 113 11.23 -8.09 10.57
CA LEU A 113 10.98 -7.15 11.67
C LEU A 113 10.00 -7.74 12.71
N MET A 114 8.98 -8.46 12.27
CA MET A 114 8.01 -9.12 13.16
C MET A 114 8.67 -10.21 13.99
N GLN A 115 9.55 -11.02 13.40
CA GLN A 115 10.37 -12.00 14.08
C GLN A 115 11.30 -11.33 15.10
N GLN A 116 12.00 -10.26 14.70
CA GLN A 116 12.90 -9.54 15.59
C GLN A 116 12.18 -8.91 16.79
N VAL A 117 11.00 -8.30 16.57
CA VAL A 117 10.19 -7.74 17.65
C VAL A 117 9.59 -8.83 18.54
N ALA A 118 9.19 -9.97 17.96
CA ALA A 118 8.72 -11.13 18.72
C ALA A 118 9.80 -11.69 19.65
N ASP A 119 11.01 -11.87 19.13
CA ASP A 119 12.18 -12.32 19.86
C ASP A 119 12.59 -11.31 20.95
N GLU A 120 12.58 -10.00 20.65
CA GLU A 120 12.92 -8.92 21.59
C GLU A 120 11.90 -8.77 22.72
N HIS A 121 10.61 -9.02 22.45
CA HIS A 121 9.55 -8.97 23.45
C HIS A 121 9.28 -10.30 24.14
N ASN A 122 10.07 -11.34 23.84
CA ASN A 122 9.84 -12.70 24.33
C ASN A 122 8.40 -13.19 24.06
N LEU A 123 7.75 -12.58 23.05
CA LEU A 123 6.53 -13.07 22.46
C LEU A 123 7.00 -14.24 21.62
N GLU A 124 7.11 -15.42 22.22
CA GLU A 124 7.03 -16.65 21.44
C GLU A 124 5.76 -16.48 20.60
N VAL A 125 5.93 -16.16 19.32
CA VAL A 125 4.88 -16.28 18.32
C VAL A 125 4.61 -17.77 18.33
N ALA A 126 3.73 -18.18 19.24
CA ALA A 126 3.16 -19.48 19.31
C ALA A 126 2.57 -19.68 17.92
N MET A 127 3.35 -20.39 17.12
CA MET A 127 2.99 -21.03 15.87
C MET A 127 1.99 -22.13 16.20
N ASP A 128 0.93 -21.75 16.90
CA ASP A 128 -0.15 -22.57 17.42
C ASP A 128 -1.41 -21.74 17.26
N MET A 129 -1.81 -21.51 16.00
CA MET A 129 -3.23 -21.53 15.70
C MET A 129 -3.75 -22.88 16.23
N PRO A 130 -4.54 -22.92 17.32
CA PRO A 130 -5.02 -24.17 17.86
C PRO A 130 -6.18 -24.65 16.97
N GLY A 131 -5.83 -25.37 15.90
CA GLY A 131 -6.67 -26.44 15.41
C GLY A 131 -6.56 -27.59 16.42
N ALA A 132 -7.62 -27.76 17.21
CA ALA A 132 -7.85 -28.82 18.17
C ALA A 132 -7.00 -30.11 18.05
N GLY A 133 -6.31 -30.48 19.14
CA GLY A 133 -6.15 -31.89 19.52
C GLY A 133 -4.73 -32.45 19.67
N SER A 134 -4.33 -32.60 20.94
CA SER A 134 -3.54 -33.71 21.53
C SER A 134 -2.05 -33.92 21.21
N SER A 135 -1.23 -33.62 22.25
CA SER A 135 -0.14 -34.42 22.87
C SER A 135 1.18 -34.75 22.12
N LEU A 136 2.26 -34.05 22.53
CA LEU A 136 3.64 -34.49 22.90
C LEU A 136 4.47 -35.40 21.94
N PRO A 137 5.82 -35.34 21.95
CA PRO A 137 6.70 -34.27 21.45
C PRO A 137 7.80 -34.78 20.46
N ALA A 138 8.48 -33.83 19.82
CA ALA A 138 9.77 -33.95 19.12
C ALA A 138 9.82 -34.65 17.75
N GLN A 139 9.97 -33.86 16.68
CA GLN A 139 11.15 -33.99 15.81
C GLN A 139 11.36 -32.76 14.92
N GLN A 140 12.61 -32.32 14.87
CA GLN A 140 13.13 -31.29 13.99
C GLN A 140 12.75 -31.55 12.53
N GLN A 141 12.18 -30.54 11.87
CA GLN A 141 12.32 -30.29 10.43
C GLN A 141 11.82 -28.88 10.12
N ALA A 142 12.64 -27.88 10.45
CA ALA A 142 12.61 -26.62 9.73
C ALA A 142 13.53 -26.75 8.50
N VAL A 143 13.23 -25.98 7.46
CA VAL A 143 13.96 -25.81 6.19
C VAL A 143 13.57 -26.79 5.06
N THR A 144 12.53 -26.45 4.26
CA THR A 144 12.52 -26.50 2.77
C THR A 144 11.13 -26.19 2.13
N GLU A 145 10.26 -25.36 2.69
CA GLU A 145 8.92 -25.14 2.08
C GLU A 145 8.91 -24.12 0.92
N ASP A 146 9.70 -23.05 0.97
CA ASP A 146 9.71 -22.02 -0.11
C ASP A 146 10.29 -22.51 -1.44
N GLY A 147 11.34 -23.34 -1.38
CA GLY A 147 11.96 -23.90 -2.59
C GLY A 147 11.06 -24.91 -3.32
N ASP A 148 10.16 -25.56 -2.60
CA ASP A 148 9.23 -26.55 -3.15
C ASP A 148 8.04 -25.86 -3.85
N LEU A 149 7.50 -24.79 -3.27
CA LEU A 149 6.45 -23.97 -3.90
C LEU A 149 6.93 -23.31 -5.20
N GLY A 150 8.15 -22.77 -5.23
CA GLY A 150 8.74 -22.19 -6.43
C GLY A 150 8.92 -23.20 -7.56
N ARG A 151 9.31 -24.44 -7.22
CA ARG A 151 9.41 -25.54 -8.19
C ARG A 151 8.06 -26.00 -8.71
N ARG A 152 7.06 -26.15 -7.84
CA ARG A 152 5.69 -26.53 -8.23
C ARG A 152 5.04 -25.48 -9.12
N LEU A 153 5.25 -24.20 -8.83
CA LEU A 153 4.78 -23.09 -9.69
C LEU A 153 5.48 -23.08 -11.05
N ALA A 154 6.76 -23.43 -11.12
CA ALA A 154 7.49 -23.53 -12.39
C ALA A 154 7.01 -24.71 -13.25
N GLU A 155 6.75 -25.87 -12.64
CA GLU A 155 6.18 -27.03 -13.34
C GLU A 155 4.76 -26.77 -13.86
N LEU A 156 3.92 -26.06 -13.10
CA LEU A 156 2.58 -25.67 -13.54
C LEU A 156 2.59 -24.61 -14.65
N ARG A 157 3.65 -23.79 -14.76
CA ARG A 157 3.80 -22.78 -15.82
C ARG A 157 4.45 -23.33 -17.10
N GLY A 158 4.98 -24.55 -17.03
CA GLY A 158 5.64 -25.26 -18.15
C GLY A 158 4.75 -26.27 -18.88
N LYS A 159 3.47 -26.38 -18.52
CA LYS A 159 2.42 -27.09 -19.27
C LYS A 159 1.49 -26.07 -19.95
#